data_AF-A0A2H5ZDJ7-F1
#
_entry.id   AF-A0A2H5ZDJ7-F1
#
_cell.length_a   1.000
_cell.length_b   1.000
_cell.length_c   1.000
_cell.angle_alpha   90.00
_cell.angle_beta   90.00
_cell.angle_gamma   90.00
#
_symmetry.space_group_name_H-M   'P 1'
#
loop_
_entity.id
_entity.type
_entity.pdbx_description
1 polymer ?
#
loop_
_entity_poly.entity_id
_entity_poly.type
_entity_poly.pdbx_seq_one_letter_code
_entity_poly.pdbx_strand_id
1 'polypeptide(L)'
;MALLDRAKSLAGTLSKTAQKGATRAKLELEIRNLEGKLKNEYAQLGRAAYTQLKAGESASATHPDIAASIRAIDELQAEIEEARQAIANLGSEEESKSPEETRSESQS
;
A
#
# COMPACT_ATOMS: atom_id res chain seq x y z
N MET A 1 4.61 -21.34 -37.30
CA MET A 1 3.81 -21.46 -36.06
C MET A 1 4.56 -20.91 -34.83
N ALA A 2 5.80 -21.33 -34.54
CA ALA A 2 6.53 -20.93 -33.31
C ALA A 2 6.78 -19.41 -33.10
N LEU A 3 6.94 -18.61 -34.17
CA LEU A 3 7.18 -17.16 -34.07
C LEU A 3 5.93 -16.37 -33.63
N LEU A 4 4.75 -16.81 -34.06
CA LEU A 4 3.46 -16.22 -33.67
C LEU A 4 3.11 -16.52 -32.22
N ASP A 5 3.39 -17.74 -31.75
CA ASP A 5 3.18 -18.12 -30.34
C ASP A 5 4.09 -17.35 -29.39
N ARG A 6 5.36 -17.14 -29.79
CA ARG A 6 6.33 -16.35 -29.02
C ARG A 6 6.00 -14.86 -28.98
N ALA A 7 5.47 -14.31 -30.07
CA ALA A 7 4.96 -12.93 -30.10
C ALA A 7 3.73 -12.76 -29.21
N LYS A 8 2.81 -13.73 -29.22
CA LYS A 8 1.59 -13.72 -28.39
C LYS A 8 1.91 -13.86 -26.90
N SER A 9 2.89 -14.70 -26.54
CA SER A 9 3.35 -14.81 -25.15
C SER A 9 4.01 -13.53 -24.64
N LEU A 10 4.85 -12.89 -25.47
CA LEU A 10 5.51 -11.61 -25.14
C LEU A 10 4.51 -10.47 -24.97
N ALA A 11 3.50 -10.37 -25.84
CA ALA A 11 2.45 -9.38 -25.70
C ALA A 11 1.64 -9.60 -24.40
N GLY A 12 1.36 -10.85 -24.04
CA GLY A 12 0.67 -11.22 -22.81
C GLY A 12 1.45 -10.91 -21.54
N THR A 13 2.78 -11.08 -21.54
CA THR A 13 3.62 -10.72 -20.39
C THR A 13 3.73 -9.21 -20.25
N LEU A 14 3.99 -8.48 -21.34
CA LEU A 14 4.05 -7.01 -21.34
C LEU A 14 2.76 -6.37 -20.82
N SER A 15 1.60 -6.87 -21.26
CA SER A 15 0.29 -6.36 -20.80
C SER A 15 0.10 -6.56 -19.29
N LYS A 16 0.50 -7.72 -18.75
CA LYS A 16 0.42 -8.02 -17.30
C LYS A 16 1.38 -7.15 -16.50
N THR A 17 2.62 -6.96 -16.97
CA THR A 17 3.60 -6.08 -16.32
C THR A 17 3.13 -4.63 -16.31
N ALA A 18 2.57 -4.14 -17.42
CA ALA A 18 2.01 -2.79 -17.49
C ALA A 18 0.82 -2.61 -16.53
N GLN A 19 -0.09 -3.59 -16.45
CA GLN A 19 -1.23 -3.55 -15.52
C GLN A 19 -0.78 -3.57 -14.05
N LYS A 20 0.24 -4.37 -13.71
CA LYS A 20 0.84 -4.37 -12.37
C LYS A 20 1.48 -3.02 -12.05
N GLY A 21 2.23 -2.44 -12.99
CA GLY A 21 2.83 -1.12 -12.84
C GLY A 21 1.79 -0.02 -12.61
N ALA A 22 0.69 -0.03 -13.36
CA ALA A 22 -0.42 0.91 -13.17
C ALA A 22 -1.11 0.73 -11.81
N THR A 23 -1.32 -0.51 -11.37
CA THR A 23 -1.94 -0.82 -10.08
C THR A 23 -1.05 -0.37 -8.92
N ARG A 24 0.25 -0.64 -9.00
CA ARG A 24 1.23 -0.17 -8.02
C ARG A 24 1.27 1.35 -7.95
N ALA A 25 1.34 2.03 -9.10
CA ALA A 25 1.35 3.50 -9.13
C ALA A 25 0.07 4.10 -8.50
N LYS A 26 -1.09 3.46 -8.71
CA LYS A 26 -2.34 3.85 -8.06
C LYS A 26 -2.26 3.74 -6.53
N LEU A 27 -1.78 2.60 -6.02
CA LEU A 27 -1.61 2.39 -4.57
C LEU A 27 -0.58 3.35 -3.96
N GLU A 28 0.50 3.67 -4.67
CA GLU A 28 1.49 4.65 -4.20
C GLU A 28 0.90 6.08 -4.11
N LEU A 29 0.03 6.47 -5.05
CA LEU A 29 -0.70 7.74 -4.97
C LEU A 29 -1.71 7.74 -3.81
N GLU A 30 -2.38 6.62 -3.58
CA GLU A 30 -3.30 6.45 -2.47
C GLU A 30 -2.58 6.60 -1.12
N ILE A 31 -1.45 5.94 -0.92
CA ILE A 31 -0.60 6.09 0.27
C ILE A 31 -0.23 7.56 0.47
N ARG A 32 0.22 8.28 -0.57
CA ARG A 32 0.56 9.71 -0.44
C ARG A 32 -0.63 10.57 -0.01
N ASN A 33 -1.82 10.25 -0.52
CA ASN A 33 -3.04 10.96 -0.13
C ASN A 33 -3.38 10.68 1.34
N LEU A 34 -3.31 9.41 1.76
CA LEU A 34 -3.53 9.01 3.15
C LEU A 34 -2.50 9.65 4.10
N GLU A 35 -1.22 9.68 3.73
CA GLU A 35 -0.16 10.37 4.48
C GLU A 35 -0.44 11.88 4.60
N GLY A 36 -1.00 12.49 3.54
CA GLY A 36 -1.47 13.88 3.57
C GLY A 36 -2.60 14.10 4.57
N LYS A 37 -3.60 13.20 4.61
CA LYS A 37 -4.68 13.23 5.60
C LYS A 37 -4.14 13.03 7.02
N LEU A 38 -3.23 12.07 7.20
CA LEU A 38 -2.60 11.76 8.48
C LEU A 38 -1.86 12.99 9.05
N LYS A 39 -1.12 13.71 8.20
CA LYS A 39 -0.47 14.97 8.59
C LYS A 39 -1.48 16.02 9.05
N ASN A 40 -2.63 16.13 8.39
CA ASN A 40 -3.67 17.07 8.77
C ASN A 40 -4.29 16.71 10.13
N GLU A 41 -4.52 15.42 10.39
CA GLU A 41 -5.03 14.95 11.68
C GLU A 41 -4.04 15.19 12.82
N TYR A 42 -2.73 14.96 12.62
CA TYR A 42 -1.72 15.35 13.61
C TYR A 42 -1.73 16.85 13.90
N ALA A 43 -1.91 17.69 12.88
CA ALA A 43 -2.02 19.13 13.08
C ALA A 43 -3.30 19.51 13.85
N GLN A 44 -4.41 18.81 13.60
CA GLN A 44 -5.67 19.01 14.32
C GLN A 44 -5.56 18.58 15.79
N LEU A 45 -4.99 17.40 16.04
CA LEU A 45 -4.69 16.92 17.38
C LEU A 45 -3.82 17.92 18.16
N GLY A 46 -2.74 18.42 17.53
CA GLY A 46 -1.88 19.43 18.12
C GLY A 46 -2.62 20.73 18.45
N ARG A 47 -3.51 21.20 17.59
CA ARG A 47 -4.36 22.38 17.85
C ARG A 47 -5.32 22.16 19.01
N ALA A 48 -5.97 20.98 19.09
CA ALA A 48 -6.89 20.64 20.16
C ALA A 48 -6.17 20.57 21.52
N ALA A 49 -5.04 19.86 21.57
CA ALA A 49 -4.21 19.77 22.77
C ALA A 49 -3.67 21.13 23.20
N TYR A 50 -3.15 21.94 22.26
CA TYR A 50 -2.67 23.29 22.56
C TYR A 50 -3.77 24.19 23.12
N THR A 51 -4.99 24.09 22.60
CA THR A 51 -6.14 24.87 23.08
C THR A 51 -6.45 24.57 24.54
N GLN A 52 -6.47 23.29 24.94
CA GLN A 52 -6.66 22.90 26.35
C GLN A 52 -5.54 23.43 27.24
N LEU A 53 -4.28 23.24 26.84
CA LEU A 53 -3.13 23.71 27.60
C LEU A 53 -3.15 25.24 27.77
N LYS A 54 -3.55 25.98 26.72
CA LYS A 54 -3.69 27.44 26.77
C LYS A 54 -4.81 27.89 27.69
N ALA A 55 -5.88 27.09 27.83
CA ALA A 55 -6.95 27.33 28.79
C ALA A 55 -6.55 27.00 30.25
N GLY A 56 -5.33 26.48 30.48
CA GLY A 56 -4.87 26.03 31.78
C GLY A 56 -5.36 24.62 32.15
N GLU A 57 -5.96 23.91 31.20
CA GLU A 57 -6.40 22.53 31.36
C GLU A 57 -5.28 21.55 31.00
N SER A 58 -5.38 20.32 31.49
CA SER A 58 -4.50 19.23 31.05
C SER A 58 -5.04 18.65 29.75
N ALA A 59 -4.16 18.45 28.76
CA ALA A 59 -4.54 17.76 27.53
C ALA A 59 -4.98 16.32 27.84
N SER A 60 -6.26 16.00 27.62
CA SER A 60 -6.80 14.67 27.90
C SER A 60 -7.11 13.88 26.63
N ALA A 61 -6.64 12.64 26.57
CA ALA A 61 -7.00 11.68 25.53
C ALA A 61 -8.51 11.37 25.47
N THR A 62 -9.25 11.65 26.56
CA THR A 62 -10.71 11.48 26.62
C THR A 62 -11.48 12.71 26.15
N HIS A 63 -10.81 13.84 25.90
CA HIS A 63 -11.48 15.01 25.36
C HIS A 63 -12.02 14.69 23.96
N PRO A 64 -13.28 15.03 23.62
CA PRO A 64 -13.92 14.62 22.38
C PRO A 64 -13.07 14.88 21.12
N ASP A 65 -12.53 16.09 20.98
CA ASP A 65 -11.72 16.47 19.81
C ASP A 65 -10.38 15.71 19.72
N ILE A 66 -9.76 15.43 20.86
CA ILE A 66 -8.50 14.68 20.93
C ILE A 66 -8.78 13.20 20.63
N ALA A 67 -9.80 12.62 21.27
CA ALA A 67 -10.21 11.24 21.06
C ALA A 67 -10.62 10.98 19.60
N ALA A 68 -11.32 11.93 18.97
CA ALA A 68 -11.70 11.84 17.57
C ALA A 68 -10.47 11.82 16.65
N SER A 69 -9.52 12.75 16.83
CA SER A 69 -8.30 12.75 16.02
C SER A 69 -7.41 11.53 16.27
N ILE A 70 -7.34 11.00 17.50
CA ILE A 70 -6.61 9.75 17.77
C ILE A 70 -7.21 8.58 16.98
N ARG A 71 -8.53 8.40 17.01
CA ARG A 71 -9.18 7.33 16.23
C ARG A 71 -8.95 7.48 14.73
N ALA A 72 -9.08 8.69 14.20
CA ALA A 72 -8.83 8.96 12.79
C ALA A 72 -7.36 8.67 12.40
N ILE A 73 -6.41 8.98 13.29
CA ILE A 73 -4.99 8.64 13.10
C ILE A 73 -4.80 7.12 13.04
N ASP A 74 -5.37 6.38 13.97
CA ASP A 74 -5.25 4.91 14.03
C ASP A 74 -5.85 4.26 12.78
N GLU A 75 -7.02 4.72 12.33
CA GLU A 75 -7.68 4.27 11.10
C GLU A 75 -6.82 4.55 9.86
N LEU A 76 -6.31 5.78 9.72
CA LEU A 76 -5.44 6.16 8.59
C LEU A 76 -4.13 5.37 8.58
N GLN A 77 -3.55 5.07 9.74
CA GLN A 77 -2.35 4.23 9.84
C GLN A 77 -2.64 2.79 9.38
N ALA A 78 -3.79 2.23 9.77
CA ALA A 78 -4.20 0.91 9.30
C ALA A 78 -4.39 0.88 7.77
N GLU A 79 -5.10 1.87 7.20
CA GLU A 79 -5.29 1.97 5.75
C GLU A 79 -3.96 2.10 4.98
N ILE A 80 -3.01 2.88 5.51
CA ILE A 80 -1.67 3.02 4.90
C ILE A 80 -0.93 1.68 4.92
N GLU A 81 -1.00 0.95 6.03
CA GLU A 81 -0.33 -0.34 6.16
C GLU A 81 -0.96 -1.39 5.25
N GLU A 82 -2.28 -1.43 5.13
CA GLU A 82 -2.98 -2.30 4.16
C GLU A 82 -2.55 -2.00 2.71
N ALA A 83 -2.49 -0.72 2.34
CA ALA A 83 -2.04 -0.32 1.01
C ALA A 83 -0.58 -0.70 0.74
N ARG A 84 0.29 -0.59 1.76
CA ARG A 84 1.70 -1.04 1.68
C ARG A 84 1.81 -2.55 1.50
N GLN A 85 1.00 -3.32 2.24
CA GLN A 85 0.93 -4.77 2.09
C GLN A 85 0.40 -5.18 0.71
N ALA A 86 -0.59 -4.45 0.17
CA ALA A 86 -1.08 -4.68 -1.19
C ALA A 86 0.03 -4.48 -2.23
N ILE A 87 0.87 -3.44 -2.08
CA ILE A 87 2.05 -3.24 -2.96
C ILE A 87 3.06 -4.38 -2.81
N ALA A 88 3.35 -4.82 -1.58
CA ALA A 88 4.27 -5.93 -1.34
C ALA A 88 3.79 -7.21 -2.03
N ASN A 89 2.51 -7.54 -1.88
CA ASN A 89 1.89 -8.73 -2.48
C ASN A 89 1.93 -8.71 -4.02
N LEU A 90 1.83 -7.53 -4.66
CA LEU A 90 1.98 -7.40 -6.11
C LEU A 90 3.37 -7.83 -6.62
N GLY A 91 4.40 -7.66 -5.79
CA GLY A 91 5.78 -8.07 -6.07
C GLY A 91 6.03 -9.56 -5.81
N SER A 92 5.35 -10.17 -4.83
CA SER A 92 5.54 -11.57 -4.42
C SER A 92 4.99 -12.59 -5.44
N GLU A 93 3.99 -12.22 -6.24
CA GLU A 93 3.37 -13.12 -7.23
C GLU A 93 4.32 -13.58 -8.37
N GLU A 94 5.53 -13.01 -8.51
CA GLU A 94 6.50 -13.46 -9.52
C GLU A 94 7.37 -14.64 -9.07
N GLU A 95 7.54 -14.87 -7.77
CA GLU A 95 8.40 -15.96 -7.28
C GLU A 95 7.72 -17.34 -7.31
N SER A 96 6.39 -17.40 -7.41
CA SER A 96 5.63 -18.67 -7.36
C SER A 96 5.46 -19.36 -8.72
N LYS A 97 6.16 -18.93 -9.77
CA LYS A 97 6.17 -19.60 -11.09
C LYS A 97 7.59 -19.91 -11.56
N SER A 98 8.37 -20.60 -10.73
CA SER A 98 9.44 -21.45 -11.27
C SER A 98 8.79 -22.61 -12.03
N PRO A 99 9.09 -22.82 -13.32
CA PRO A 99 8.70 -24.05 -14.00
C PRO A 99 9.55 -25.19 -13.44
N GLU A 100 8.91 -26.02 -12.64
CA GLU A 100 9.40 -27.31 -12.19
C GLU A 100 9.64 -28.22 -13.41
N GLU A 101 10.85 -28.78 -13.46
CA GLU A 101 11.25 -30.04 -14.11
C GLU A 101 10.94 -30.29 -15.60
N THR A 102 12.00 -30.24 -16.41
CA THR A 102 12.19 -31.27 -17.45
C THR A 102 13.69 -31.49 -17.69
N ARG A 103 14.34 -32.26 -16.81
CA ARG A 103 15.70 -32.76 -17.07
C ARG A 103 15.94 -34.13 -16.42
N SER A 104 15.47 -35.18 -17.09
CA SER A 104 15.87 -36.59 -17.01
C SER A 104 14.91 -37.31 -17.98
N GLU A 105 15.25 -38.19 -18.91
CA GLU A 105 16.39 -39.08 -19.13
C GLU A 105 16.31 -39.50 -20.60
N SER A 106 17.43 -39.43 -21.32
CA SER A 106 17.70 -40.38 -22.40
C SER A 106 19.14 -40.21 -22.83
N GLN A 107 19.99 -41.15 -22.41
CA GLN A 107 20.87 -41.93 -23.30
C GLN A 107 21.99 -42.56 -22.45
N SER A 108 21.87 -43.87 -22.26
CA SER A 108 22.98 -44.81 -22.07
C SER A 108 22.99 -45.76 -23.25
#